data_AF-A0A212PFL9-F1
#
_entry.id   AF-A0A212PFL9-F1
#
_cell.length_a   1.000
_cell.length_b   1.000
_cell.length_c   1.000
_cell.angle_alpha   90.00
_cell.angle_beta   90.00
_cell.angle_gamma   90.00
#
_symmetry.space_group_name_H-M   'P 1'
#
loop_
_entity.id
_entity.type
_entity.pdbx_description
1 polymer ?
#
loop_
_entity_poly.entity_id
_entity_poly.type
_entity_poly.pdbx_seq_one_letter_code
_entity_poly.pdbx_strand_id
1 'polypeptide(L)'
;MPEFGKAQPSTRKQVDARDTFSWTTPNLKITARPTDPYEKQGGGPDPSVTSFVETLKNIEGITNGFISIQKAYKEENAQKGKADAVQGKPYEEPEGFLNTGYGYREAYEVTQGEAKGLEFRKEYLTKLKENNYFQNDPEPQKAHDKFFQELYGHHFSSVGTNSTIMFGASEQLKQAQVEGSIEFQKASYDTAKTSFTNSISQMQQDHLFTYARGARTEEDIANLRRLMNDDWALKVKPTNFVTRDEYSRMVVANIGAVAVKIAQDPNKTSSEALSEAHRLLSLYDSPDPDTKQSWSTMVDAEGKLKFRGDIEHIEKRITDIQHEREKLDHEWLKKKQDAEEKDLFINTVLNPQTPYTEKLAAIKGAKFLSGNQVEDLVAKAYTYHHEERNIIEDYPAITDLRERIEMASSVPQLQRLRSSVSKSYGFQLNAATAKELFTRITSRIDGIESDLRANRSINLQERQFWWERVKGVVGEKTLIDMDNVNGPLRVNEYGKLFFNRLGTGEAPHKVAEDLLKHYKESINTDAAQVFGPSKYTSAEAILRDAESGKIQWDVANQELERFIATQKRKKQ
;
A
#
# COMPACT_ATOMS: atom_id res chain seq x y z
N MET A 1 -17.26 -65.18 1.37
CA MET A 1 -17.69 -66.47 0.80
C MET A 1 -17.96 -66.26 -0.67
N PRO A 2 -17.21 -66.95 -1.55
CA PRO A 2 -17.84 -67.90 -2.48
C PRO A 2 -17.07 -69.23 -2.56
N GLU A 3 -17.70 -70.17 -3.27
CA GLU A 3 -17.66 -71.62 -3.13
C GLU A 3 -16.45 -72.32 -3.77
N PHE A 4 -16.01 -73.40 -3.09
CA PHE A 4 -15.04 -74.36 -3.58
C PHE A 4 -15.70 -75.38 -4.53
N GLY A 5 -15.16 -75.52 -5.73
CA GLY A 5 -15.57 -76.51 -6.72
C GLY A 5 -14.39 -77.06 -7.53
N LYS A 6 -13.86 -78.21 -7.07
CA LYS A 6 -13.29 -79.36 -7.82
C LYS A 6 -12.21 -79.14 -8.90
N ALA A 7 -10.98 -79.45 -8.46
CA ALA A 7 -9.88 -80.18 -9.12
C ALA A 7 -9.93 -80.51 -10.64
N GLN A 8 -8.88 -80.06 -11.34
CA GLN A 8 -8.19 -80.84 -12.38
C GLN A 8 -6.67 -80.86 -12.11
N PRO A 9 -5.97 -81.98 -12.39
CA PRO A 9 -4.60 -82.20 -11.96
C PRO A 9 -3.55 -81.67 -12.94
N SER A 10 -2.52 -81.04 -12.38
CA SER A 10 -1.29 -80.59 -13.04
C SER A 10 -0.48 -81.78 -13.59
N THR A 11 -0.30 -81.84 -14.91
CA THR A 11 0.71 -82.70 -15.55
C THR A 11 1.99 -81.92 -15.78
N ARG A 12 2.93 -82.04 -14.84
CA ARG A 12 4.38 -82.02 -15.08
C ARG A 12 5.06 -82.55 -13.82
N LYS A 13 5.36 -83.85 -13.82
CA LYS A 13 6.20 -84.48 -12.78
C LYS A 13 7.60 -83.89 -12.88
N GLN A 14 7.98 -83.20 -11.82
CA GLN A 14 9.36 -82.91 -11.45
C GLN A 14 10.04 -84.26 -11.20
N VAL A 15 11.05 -84.61 -12.01
CA VAL A 15 11.87 -85.81 -11.79
C VAL A 15 12.94 -85.44 -10.79
N ASP A 16 12.89 -86.04 -9.60
CA ASP A 16 13.91 -85.93 -8.58
C ASP A 16 15.09 -86.84 -8.94
N ALA A 17 16.31 -86.27 -9.00
CA ALA A 17 17.51 -86.96 -9.48
C ALA A 17 18.11 -87.95 -8.47
N ARG A 18 17.34 -88.39 -7.48
CA ARG A 18 17.78 -89.27 -6.39
C ARG A 18 17.17 -90.67 -6.39
N ASP A 19 16.28 -90.99 -7.33
CA ASP A 19 15.51 -92.25 -7.32
C ASP A 19 15.97 -93.35 -8.28
N THR A 20 17.18 -93.26 -8.85
CA THR A 20 17.76 -94.40 -9.60
C THR A 20 19.25 -94.59 -9.31
N PHE A 21 19.59 -94.95 -8.07
CA PHE A 21 20.89 -95.54 -7.76
C PHE A 21 20.70 -96.76 -6.84
N SER A 22 20.74 -97.96 -7.43
CA SER A 22 20.66 -99.25 -6.72
C SER A 22 22.06 -99.81 -6.51
N TRP A 23 22.49 -99.90 -5.25
CA TRP A 23 23.69 -100.63 -4.82
C TRP A 23 23.38 -102.12 -4.68
N THR A 24 23.52 -102.88 -5.77
CA THR A 24 23.61 -104.35 -5.71
C THR A 24 24.53 -104.88 -6.81
N THR A 25 25.71 -105.33 -6.38
CA THR A 25 26.75 -105.94 -7.20
C THR A 25 26.35 -107.34 -7.66
N PRO A 26 26.44 -107.68 -8.96
CA PRO A 26 26.59 -109.06 -9.40
C PRO A 26 28.07 -109.33 -9.69
N ASN A 27 28.66 -110.22 -8.90
CA ASN A 27 29.96 -110.84 -9.15
C ASN A 27 29.96 -111.54 -10.52
N LEU A 28 30.79 -111.07 -11.46
CA LEU A 28 31.27 -111.87 -12.57
C LEU A 28 32.80 -111.80 -12.61
N LYS A 29 33.43 -112.84 -12.05
CA LYS A 29 34.85 -113.13 -12.26
C LYS A 29 35.05 -113.53 -13.72
N ILE A 30 35.58 -112.62 -14.53
CA ILE A 30 36.22 -112.96 -15.80
C ILE A 30 37.63 -112.38 -15.73
N THR A 31 38.62 -113.26 -15.61
CA THR A 31 40.03 -112.94 -15.80
C THR A 31 40.26 -112.57 -17.27
N ALA A 32 40.13 -111.29 -17.59
CA ALA A 32 40.59 -110.74 -18.85
C ALA A 32 42.12 -110.59 -18.78
N ARG A 33 42.83 -111.35 -19.61
CA ARG A 33 44.25 -111.07 -19.92
C ARG A 33 44.29 -109.74 -20.68
N PRO A 34 45.19 -108.80 -20.34
CA PRO A 34 45.39 -107.63 -21.18
C PRO A 34 46.14 -108.09 -22.43
N THR A 35 45.42 -108.42 -23.50
CA THR A 35 45.99 -108.36 -24.85
C THR A 35 45.84 -106.92 -25.31
N ASP A 36 46.88 -106.13 -25.04
CA ASP A 36 47.10 -104.84 -25.67
C ASP A 36 47.41 -105.07 -27.16
N PRO A 37 46.59 -104.60 -28.12
CA PRO A 37 46.86 -104.76 -29.54
C PRO A 37 48.00 -103.87 -30.06
N TYR A 38 48.70 -103.11 -29.21
CA TYR A 38 49.79 -102.20 -29.62
C TYR A 38 51.16 -102.49 -28.99
N GLU A 39 51.36 -103.63 -28.32
CA GLU A 39 52.70 -103.99 -27.84
C GLU A 39 53.58 -104.52 -28.99
N LYS A 40 54.18 -103.61 -29.75
CA LYS A 40 55.36 -103.93 -30.56
C LYS A 40 56.60 -103.83 -29.68
N GLN A 41 57.32 -104.94 -29.60
CA GLN A 41 58.68 -105.04 -29.08
C GLN A 41 59.61 -104.04 -29.78
N GLY A 42 60.30 -103.21 -28.99
CA GLY A 42 61.55 -102.55 -29.39
C GLY A 42 61.43 -101.49 -30.49
N GLY A 43 61.18 -100.24 -30.11
CA GLY A 43 61.31 -99.08 -30.97
C GLY A 43 60.58 -97.90 -30.32
N GLY A 44 61.20 -96.72 -30.29
CA GLY A 44 60.61 -95.52 -29.67
C GLY A 44 59.21 -95.19 -30.19
N PRO A 45 58.47 -94.30 -29.49
CA PRO A 45 57.09 -93.96 -29.85
C PRO A 45 56.97 -93.65 -31.34
N ASP A 46 55.93 -94.17 -32.00
CA ASP A 46 55.66 -93.95 -33.42
C ASP A 46 55.72 -92.44 -33.71
N PRO A 47 56.65 -91.98 -34.57
CA PRO A 47 56.88 -90.55 -34.83
C PRO A 47 55.60 -89.82 -35.25
N SER A 48 54.66 -90.53 -35.91
CA SER A 48 53.39 -89.95 -36.35
C SER A 48 52.43 -89.65 -35.19
N VAL A 49 52.38 -90.52 -34.17
CA VAL A 49 51.54 -90.35 -32.97
C VAL A 49 52.18 -89.36 -32.00
N THR A 50 53.50 -89.38 -31.84
CA THR A 50 54.21 -88.37 -31.04
C THR A 50 54.10 -86.98 -31.65
N SER A 51 54.27 -86.85 -32.97
CA SER A 51 54.09 -85.56 -33.64
C SER A 51 52.64 -85.06 -33.58
N PHE A 52 51.64 -85.94 -33.63
CA PHE A 52 50.23 -85.55 -33.45
C PHE A 52 49.94 -85.08 -32.01
N VAL A 53 50.42 -85.80 -30.99
CA VAL A 53 50.27 -85.41 -29.57
C VAL A 53 51.03 -84.11 -29.27
N GLU A 54 52.22 -83.91 -29.83
CA GLU A 54 52.96 -82.64 -29.75
C GLU A 54 52.21 -81.52 -30.46
N THR A 55 51.60 -81.80 -31.62
CA THR A 55 50.78 -80.81 -32.33
C THR A 55 49.56 -80.41 -31.50
N LEU A 56 48.87 -81.36 -30.87
CA LEU A 56 47.74 -81.07 -29.97
C LEU A 56 48.17 -80.31 -28.72
N LYS A 57 49.30 -80.66 -28.10
CA LYS A 57 49.87 -79.91 -26.97
C LYS A 57 50.31 -78.51 -27.37
N ASN A 58 50.83 -78.34 -28.57
CA ASN A 58 51.18 -77.03 -29.13
C ASN A 58 49.91 -76.21 -29.40
N ILE A 59 48.85 -76.80 -29.94
CA ILE A 59 47.56 -76.13 -30.13
C ILE A 59 46.94 -75.74 -28.78
N GLU A 60 46.98 -76.61 -27.77
CA GLU A 60 46.52 -76.32 -26.40
C GLU A 60 47.35 -75.21 -25.76
N GLY A 61 48.68 -75.24 -25.92
CA GLY A 61 49.60 -74.20 -25.44
C GLY A 61 49.36 -72.85 -26.12
N ILE A 62 49.12 -72.85 -27.44
CA ILE A 62 48.76 -71.64 -28.21
C ILE A 62 47.40 -71.10 -27.78
N THR A 63 46.41 -71.98 -27.55
CA THR A 63 45.06 -71.58 -27.14
C THR A 63 45.04 -71.01 -25.72
N ASN A 64 45.73 -71.66 -24.78
CA ASN A 64 45.86 -71.18 -23.41
C ASN A 64 46.71 -69.89 -23.34
N GLY A 65 47.76 -69.81 -24.16
CA GLY A 65 48.54 -68.58 -24.35
C GLY A 65 47.67 -67.42 -24.86
N PHE A 66 46.87 -67.65 -25.90
CA PHE A 66 45.93 -66.67 -26.43
C PHE A 66 44.89 -66.23 -25.38
N ILE A 67 44.30 -67.16 -24.63
CA ILE A 67 43.35 -66.84 -23.55
C ILE A 67 44.02 -65.99 -22.45
N SER A 68 45.26 -66.31 -22.08
CA SER A 68 46.00 -65.54 -21.07
C SER A 68 46.31 -64.12 -21.53
N ILE A 69 46.65 -63.94 -22.81
CA ILE A 69 46.89 -62.63 -23.42
C ILE A 69 45.58 -61.81 -23.49
N GLN A 70 44.45 -62.42 -23.90
CA GLN A 70 43.15 -61.73 -23.88
C GLN A 70 42.72 -61.34 -22.46
N LYS A 71 43.01 -62.16 -21.45
CA LYS A 71 42.73 -61.82 -20.04
C LYS A 71 43.61 -60.66 -19.56
N ALA A 72 44.88 -60.60 -19.98
CA ALA A 72 45.78 -59.51 -19.63
C ALA A 72 45.32 -58.16 -20.22
N TYR A 73 44.84 -58.15 -21.46
CA TYR A 73 44.31 -56.93 -22.11
C TYR A 73 42.87 -56.58 -21.73
N LYS A 74 42.14 -57.46 -21.04
CA LYS A 74 40.73 -57.25 -20.68
C LYS A 74 40.49 -55.95 -19.91
N GLU A 75 41.30 -55.71 -18.89
CA GLU A 75 41.13 -54.54 -18.01
C GLU A 75 41.45 -53.23 -18.74
N GLU A 76 42.52 -53.22 -19.54
CA GLU A 76 42.92 -52.07 -20.37
C GLU A 76 41.85 -51.75 -21.43
N ASN A 77 41.37 -52.77 -22.14
CA ASN A 77 40.28 -52.66 -23.11
C ASN A 77 38.99 -52.15 -22.45
N ALA A 78 38.64 -52.65 -21.26
CA ALA A 78 37.46 -52.19 -20.53
C ALA A 78 37.59 -50.72 -20.11
N GLN A 79 38.76 -50.30 -19.62
CA GLN A 79 39.01 -48.90 -19.26
C GLN A 79 38.94 -47.97 -20.48
N LYS A 80 39.51 -48.40 -21.62
CA LYS A 80 39.40 -47.67 -22.88
C LYS A 80 37.93 -47.56 -23.33
N GLY A 81 37.17 -48.66 -23.27
CA GLY A 81 35.74 -48.68 -23.61
C GLY A 81 34.91 -47.72 -22.76
N LYS A 82 35.17 -47.64 -21.45
CA LYS A 82 34.54 -46.64 -20.57
C LYS A 82 34.92 -45.21 -20.97
N ALA A 83 36.19 -44.95 -21.20
CA ALA A 83 36.69 -43.61 -21.54
C ALA A 83 36.11 -43.13 -22.87
N ASP A 84 36.08 -43.99 -23.89
CA ASP A 84 35.55 -43.65 -25.21
C ASP A 84 34.02 -43.45 -25.16
N ALA A 85 33.30 -44.25 -24.35
CA ALA A 85 31.87 -44.04 -24.09
C ALA A 85 31.59 -42.69 -23.41
N VAL A 86 32.36 -42.32 -22.38
CA VAL A 86 32.25 -41.02 -21.70
C VAL A 86 32.59 -39.85 -22.64
N GLN A 87 33.52 -40.04 -23.57
CA GLN A 87 33.91 -39.04 -24.56
C GLN A 87 32.95 -38.97 -25.76
N GLY A 88 31.93 -39.83 -25.82
CA GLY A 88 30.96 -39.87 -26.92
C GLY A 88 31.57 -40.28 -28.27
N LYS A 89 32.71 -40.98 -28.25
CA LYS A 89 33.33 -41.49 -29.47
C LYS A 89 32.52 -42.66 -30.03
N PRO A 90 32.47 -42.85 -31.36
CA PRO A 90 31.83 -44.02 -31.95
C PRO A 90 32.54 -45.30 -31.48
N TYR A 91 31.79 -46.41 -31.47
CA TYR A 91 32.37 -47.72 -31.20
C TYR A 91 33.41 -48.06 -32.27
N GLU A 92 34.67 -48.18 -31.86
CA GLU A 92 35.77 -48.69 -32.68
C GLU A 92 36.15 -50.07 -32.16
N GLU A 93 36.13 -51.08 -33.03
CA GLU A 93 36.74 -52.37 -32.67
C GLU A 93 38.25 -52.15 -32.49
N PRO A 94 38.84 -52.52 -31.34
CA PRO A 94 40.26 -52.33 -31.14
C PRO A 94 41.06 -53.22 -32.11
N GLU A 95 41.95 -52.59 -32.88
CA GLU A 95 42.80 -53.26 -33.87
C GLU A 95 44.10 -53.77 -33.23
N GLY A 96 44.36 -55.08 -33.32
CA GLY A 96 45.64 -55.68 -32.95
C GLY A 96 45.69 -57.20 -33.19
N PHE A 97 46.81 -57.71 -33.70
CA PHE A 97 46.99 -59.15 -34.03
C PHE A 97 46.79 -60.10 -32.83
N LEU A 98 47.05 -59.63 -31.61
CA LEU A 98 46.91 -60.41 -30.36
C LEU A 98 45.88 -59.83 -29.37
N ASN A 99 45.21 -58.72 -29.70
CA ASN A 99 44.18 -58.11 -28.84
C ASN A 99 42.87 -58.02 -29.64
N THR A 100 41.90 -58.86 -29.29
CA THR A 100 40.61 -58.89 -30.00
C THR A 100 39.57 -57.94 -29.41
N GLY A 101 39.95 -57.09 -28.45
CA GLY A 101 39.03 -56.17 -27.80
C GLY A 101 38.15 -56.77 -26.73
N TYR A 102 38.52 -57.95 -26.21
CA TYR A 102 37.78 -58.60 -25.16
C TYR A 102 37.56 -57.65 -23.97
N GLY A 103 36.30 -57.44 -23.57
CA GLY A 103 35.89 -56.52 -22.50
C GLY A 103 35.59 -55.07 -22.92
N TYR A 104 36.05 -54.62 -24.10
CA TYR A 104 35.82 -53.23 -24.57
C TYR A 104 34.34 -52.94 -24.81
N ARG A 105 33.69 -53.76 -25.65
CA ARG A 105 32.28 -53.59 -26.04
C ARG A 105 31.34 -53.61 -24.84
N GLU A 106 31.55 -54.57 -23.95
CA GLU A 106 30.74 -54.70 -22.73
C GLU A 106 30.86 -53.45 -21.86
N ALA A 107 32.09 -52.99 -21.60
CA ALA A 107 32.32 -51.80 -20.80
C ALA A 107 31.77 -50.52 -21.45
N TYR A 108 31.93 -50.37 -22.78
CA TYR A 108 31.37 -49.26 -23.56
C TYR A 108 29.84 -49.24 -23.49
N GLU A 109 29.18 -50.37 -23.76
CA GLU A 109 27.72 -50.49 -23.74
C GLU A 109 27.14 -50.30 -22.32
N VAL A 110 27.79 -50.82 -21.28
CA VAL A 110 27.38 -50.60 -19.88
C VAL A 110 27.45 -49.12 -19.53
N THR A 111 28.54 -48.42 -19.86
CA THR A 111 28.69 -46.99 -19.55
C THR A 111 27.71 -46.12 -20.35
N GLN A 112 27.40 -46.48 -21.59
CA GLN A 112 26.30 -45.85 -22.34
C GLN A 112 24.94 -46.08 -21.67
N GLY A 113 24.70 -47.28 -21.15
CA GLY A 113 23.52 -47.63 -20.36
C GLY A 113 23.39 -46.80 -19.08
N GLU A 114 24.48 -46.69 -18.32
CA GLU A 114 24.53 -45.88 -17.09
C GLU A 114 24.20 -44.40 -17.38
N ALA A 115 24.78 -43.82 -18.43
CA ALA A 115 24.53 -42.44 -18.84
C ALA A 115 23.05 -42.22 -19.23
N LYS A 116 22.49 -43.09 -20.08
CA LYS A 116 21.07 -43.04 -20.46
C LYS A 116 20.14 -43.22 -19.27
N GLY A 117 20.46 -44.15 -18.36
CA GLY A 117 19.71 -44.36 -17.14
C GLY A 117 19.70 -43.13 -16.23
N LEU A 118 20.83 -42.42 -16.14
CA LEU A 118 20.96 -41.18 -15.39
C LEU A 118 20.15 -40.03 -16.02
N GLU A 119 20.19 -39.90 -17.34
CA GLU A 119 19.37 -38.93 -18.08
C GLU A 119 17.87 -39.19 -17.89
N PHE A 120 17.44 -40.44 -18.06
CA PHE A 120 16.08 -40.87 -17.79
C PHE A 120 15.65 -40.50 -16.38
N ARG A 121 16.44 -40.86 -15.36
CA ARG A 121 16.11 -40.59 -13.95
C ARG A 121 15.95 -39.09 -13.71
N LYS A 122 16.87 -38.28 -14.20
CA LYS A 122 16.82 -36.82 -14.05
C LYS A 122 15.57 -36.24 -14.69
N GLU A 123 15.27 -36.63 -15.92
CA GLU A 123 14.09 -36.15 -16.64
C GLU A 123 12.79 -36.63 -15.98
N TYR A 124 12.73 -37.89 -15.55
CA TYR A 124 11.59 -38.49 -14.88
C TYR A 124 11.20 -37.72 -13.61
N LEU A 125 12.15 -37.52 -12.69
CA LEU A 125 11.89 -36.81 -11.43
C LEU A 125 11.54 -35.34 -11.66
N THR A 126 12.22 -34.70 -12.62
CA THR A 126 11.93 -33.29 -12.97
C THR A 126 10.50 -33.15 -13.49
N LYS A 127 10.11 -33.98 -14.45
CA LYS A 127 8.77 -33.95 -15.03
C LYS A 127 7.68 -34.43 -14.08
N LEU A 128 7.96 -35.35 -13.16
CA LEU A 128 7.01 -35.72 -12.10
C LEU A 128 6.64 -34.50 -11.26
N LYS A 129 7.63 -33.71 -10.85
CA LYS A 129 7.41 -32.48 -10.09
C LYS A 129 6.66 -31.43 -10.92
N GLU A 130 7.03 -31.24 -12.18
CA GLU A 130 6.35 -30.29 -13.10
C GLU A 130 4.87 -30.63 -13.32
N ASN A 131 4.53 -31.92 -13.41
CA ASN A 131 3.16 -32.40 -13.53
C ASN A 131 2.41 -32.44 -12.18
N ASN A 132 2.99 -31.85 -11.12
CA ASN A 132 2.47 -31.91 -9.76
C ASN A 132 2.10 -33.35 -9.35
N TYR A 133 2.95 -34.32 -9.71
CA TYR A 133 2.76 -35.74 -9.45
C TYR A 133 1.38 -36.28 -9.87
N PHE A 134 0.76 -35.66 -10.89
CA PHE A 134 -0.57 -36.03 -11.40
C PHE A 134 -1.70 -36.01 -10.36
N GLN A 135 -1.57 -35.25 -9.26
CA GLN A 135 -2.58 -35.22 -8.19
C GLN A 135 -3.95 -34.66 -8.64
N ASN A 136 -3.98 -33.97 -9.78
CA ASN A 136 -5.21 -33.44 -10.38
C ASN A 136 -5.85 -34.38 -11.40
N ASP A 137 -5.21 -35.50 -11.74
CA ASP A 137 -5.75 -36.49 -12.67
C ASP A 137 -6.86 -37.32 -11.98
N PRO A 138 -7.93 -37.74 -12.70
CA PRO A 138 -8.94 -38.65 -12.13
C PRO A 138 -8.36 -39.98 -11.63
N GLU A 139 -7.28 -40.47 -12.24
CA GLU A 139 -6.61 -41.70 -11.84
C GLU A 139 -5.08 -41.49 -11.68
N PRO A 140 -4.63 -40.79 -10.60
CA PRO A 140 -3.24 -40.34 -10.44
C PRO A 140 -2.19 -41.44 -10.55
N GLN A 141 -2.48 -42.62 -9.97
CA GLN A 141 -1.57 -43.77 -10.04
C GLN A 141 -1.40 -44.28 -11.47
N LYS A 142 -2.48 -44.35 -12.26
CA LYS A 142 -2.40 -44.79 -13.65
C LYS A 142 -1.69 -43.77 -14.53
N ALA A 143 -1.91 -42.48 -14.28
CA ALA A 143 -1.19 -41.41 -14.96
C ALA A 143 0.32 -41.46 -14.67
N HIS A 144 0.70 -41.65 -13.41
CA HIS A 144 2.08 -41.84 -12.99
C HIS A 144 2.75 -43.04 -13.67
N ASP A 145 2.10 -44.20 -13.65
CA ASP A 145 2.64 -45.43 -14.24
C ASP A 145 2.76 -45.33 -15.76
N LYS A 146 1.76 -44.74 -16.41
CA LYS A 146 1.78 -44.46 -17.86
C LYS A 146 2.93 -43.52 -18.21
N PHE A 147 3.11 -42.45 -17.45
CA PHE A 147 4.18 -41.47 -17.65
C PHE A 147 5.57 -42.13 -17.56
N PHE A 148 5.80 -43.00 -16.57
CA PHE A 148 7.05 -43.76 -16.46
C PHE A 148 7.30 -44.60 -17.72
N GLN A 149 6.29 -45.36 -18.18
CA GLN A 149 6.41 -46.24 -19.35
C GLN A 149 6.66 -45.46 -20.65
N GLU A 150 5.98 -44.33 -20.83
CA GLU A 150 6.17 -43.46 -22.00
C GLU A 150 7.58 -42.88 -22.04
N LEU A 151 8.07 -42.38 -20.91
CA LEU A 151 9.42 -41.83 -20.82
C LEU A 151 10.48 -42.92 -20.99
N TYR A 152 10.22 -44.12 -20.48
CA TYR A 152 11.11 -45.28 -20.64
C TYR A 152 11.18 -45.67 -22.12
N GLY A 153 10.02 -45.75 -22.79
CA GLY A 153 9.94 -46.00 -24.23
C GLY A 153 10.69 -44.94 -25.04
N HIS A 154 10.60 -43.66 -24.66
CA HIS A 154 11.33 -42.58 -25.32
C HIS A 154 12.86 -42.78 -25.25
N HIS A 155 13.41 -42.96 -24.05
CA HIS A 155 14.86 -43.06 -23.82
C HIS A 155 15.49 -44.35 -24.35
N PHE A 156 14.75 -45.45 -24.32
CA PHE A 156 15.27 -46.79 -24.63
C PHE A 156 14.75 -47.36 -25.96
N SER A 157 13.91 -46.64 -26.71
CA SER A 157 13.41 -47.07 -28.05
C SER A 157 14.53 -47.49 -29.01
N SER A 158 15.64 -46.74 -29.04
CA SER A 158 16.78 -46.99 -29.92
C SER A 158 17.73 -48.09 -29.44
N VAL A 159 17.57 -48.57 -28.20
CA VAL A 159 18.45 -49.57 -27.57
C VAL A 159 18.07 -51.01 -27.98
N GLY A 160 16.83 -51.22 -28.47
CA GLY A 160 16.36 -52.52 -28.94
C GLY A 160 16.44 -53.61 -27.85
N THR A 161 16.94 -54.79 -28.21
CA THR A 161 17.17 -55.93 -27.29
C THR A 161 18.59 -55.97 -26.70
N ASN A 162 19.36 -54.87 -26.77
CA ASN A 162 20.72 -54.86 -26.23
C ASN A 162 20.71 -54.95 -24.69
N SER A 163 20.89 -56.17 -24.19
CA SER A 163 20.85 -56.49 -22.76
C SER A 163 21.95 -55.78 -21.96
N THR A 164 23.09 -55.47 -22.58
CA THR A 164 24.24 -54.86 -21.89
C THR A 164 23.98 -53.39 -21.56
N ILE A 165 23.40 -52.64 -22.49
CA ILE A 165 22.97 -51.25 -22.27
C ILE A 165 21.86 -51.23 -21.21
N MET A 166 20.90 -52.15 -21.29
CA MET A 166 19.85 -52.28 -20.28
C MET A 166 20.40 -52.65 -18.89
N PHE A 167 21.43 -53.50 -18.83
CA PHE A 167 22.12 -53.85 -17.60
C PHE A 167 22.78 -52.61 -16.96
N GLY A 168 23.51 -51.80 -17.74
CA GLY A 168 24.10 -50.55 -17.25
C GLY A 168 23.07 -49.53 -16.76
N ALA A 169 21.92 -49.42 -17.44
CA ALA A 169 20.85 -48.52 -17.04
C ALA A 169 20.06 -48.99 -15.80
N SER A 170 20.10 -50.29 -15.49
CA SER A 170 19.16 -50.95 -14.57
C SER A 170 19.14 -50.35 -13.16
N GLU A 171 20.30 -49.98 -12.64
CA GLU A 171 20.40 -49.41 -11.29
C GLU A 171 19.77 -48.01 -11.23
N GLN A 172 20.04 -47.17 -12.23
CA GLN A 172 19.45 -45.83 -12.30
C GLN A 172 17.94 -45.87 -12.52
N LEU A 173 17.45 -46.83 -13.33
CA LEU A 173 16.02 -47.05 -13.54
C LEU A 173 15.31 -47.48 -12.24
N LYS A 174 15.90 -48.40 -11.47
CA LYS A 174 15.37 -48.81 -10.16
C LYS A 174 15.33 -47.64 -9.19
N GLN A 175 16.41 -46.86 -9.11
CA GLN A 175 16.46 -45.67 -8.26
C GLN A 175 15.40 -44.65 -8.66
N ALA A 176 15.23 -44.39 -9.96
CA ALA A 176 14.18 -43.51 -10.47
C ALA A 176 12.79 -43.98 -10.06
N GLN A 177 12.45 -45.27 -10.23
CA GLN A 177 11.16 -45.83 -9.83
C GLN A 177 10.89 -45.68 -8.34
N VAL A 178 11.89 -46.00 -7.50
CA VAL A 178 11.77 -45.90 -6.04
C VAL A 178 11.58 -44.45 -5.61
N GLU A 179 12.43 -43.54 -6.08
CA GLU A 179 12.35 -42.11 -5.73
C GLU A 179 11.05 -41.48 -6.21
N GLY A 180 10.67 -41.71 -7.48
CA GLY A 180 9.42 -41.21 -8.03
C GLY A 180 8.19 -41.74 -7.29
N SER A 181 8.19 -43.02 -6.90
CA SER A 181 7.09 -43.61 -6.13
C SER A 181 6.99 -43.02 -4.73
N ILE A 182 8.11 -42.79 -4.04
CA ILE A 182 8.13 -42.17 -2.71
C ILE A 182 7.61 -40.73 -2.79
N GLU A 183 8.09 -39.94 -3.75
CA GLU A 183 7.65 -38.55 -3.91
C GLU A 183 6.18 -38.45 -4.33
N PHE A 184 5.72 -39.33 -5.23
CA PHE A 184 4.32 -39.44 -5.61
C PHE A 184 3.43 -39.80 -4.41
N GLN A 185 3.79 -40.84 -3.63
CA GLN A 185 3.04 -41.24 -2.44
C GLN A 185 3.00 -40.12 -1.40
N LYS A 186 4.09 -39.39 -1.22
CA LYS A 186 4.15 -38.22 -0.35
C LYS A 186 3.20 -37.12 -0.83
N ALA A 187 3.23 -36.78 -2.13
CA ALA A 187 2.33 -35.79 -2.70
C ALA A 187 0.85 -36.18 -2.58
N SER A 188 0.53 -37.48 -2.76
CA SER A 188 -0.82 -38.01 -2.55
C SER A 188 -1.25 -37.97 -1.09
N TYR A 189 -0.36 -38.30 -0.16
CA TYR A 189 -0.64 -38.16 1.27
C TYR A 189 -0.89 -36.70 1.65
N ASP A 190 -0.06 -35.77 1.18
CA ASP A 190 -0.18 -34.34 1.47
C ASP A 190 -1.48 -33.75 0.89
N THR A 191 -1.86 -34.17 -0.31
CA THR A 191 -3.15 -33.79 -0.95
C THR A 191 -4.34 -34.33 -0.16
N ALA A 192 -4.29 -35.61 0.22
CA ALA A 192 -5.34 -36.23 1.04
C ALA A 192 -5.45 -35.56 2.41
N LYS A 193 -4.32 -35.31 3.09
CA LYS A 193 -4.26 -34.59 4.37
C LYS A 193 -4.84 -33.20 4.25
N THR A 194 -4.52 -32.46 3.19
CA THR A 194 -5.04 -31.11 2.95
C THR A 194 -6.56 -31.11 2.74
N SER A 195 -7.06 -31.99 1.87
CA SER A 195 -8.49 -32.15 1.63
C SER A 195 -9.25 -32.53 2.90
N PHE A 196 -8.70 -33.48 3.66
CA PHE A 196 -9.23 -33.91 4.94
C PHE A 196 -9.28 -32.75 5.96
N THR A 197 -8.17 -32.02 6.10
CA THR A 197 -8.04 -30.87 7.00
C THR A 197 -9.06 -29.78 6.66
N ASN A 198 -9.25 -29.50 5.37
CA ASN A 198 -10.24 -28.54 4.89
C ASN A 198 -11.68 -28.98 5.22
N SER A 199 -12.00 -30.25 5.02
CA SER A 199 -13.33 -30.81 5.35
C SER A 199 -13.65 -30.71 6.84
N ILE A 200 -12.69 -31.09 7.70
CA ILE A 200 -12.83 -30.96 9.15
C ILE A 200 -12.94 -29.50 9.57
N SER A 201 -12.14 -28.62 8.97
CA SER A 201 -12.21 -27.18 9.24
C SER A 201 -13.57 -26.59 8.89
N GLN A 202 -14.14 -26.95 7.74
CA GLN A 202 -15.47 -26.50 7.33
C GLN A 202 -16.54 -26.93 8.33
N MET A 203 -16.50 -28.21 8.73
CA MET A 203 -17.44 -28.77 9.69
C MET A 203 -17.38 -28.08 11.06
N GLN A 204 -16.17 -27.82 11.56
CA GLN A 204 -15.97 -27.05 12.79
C GLN A 204 -16.54 -25.63 12.66
N GLN A 205 -16.31 -24.96 11.54
CA GLN A 205 -16.87 -23.63 11.29
C GLN A 205 -18.41 -23.66 11.27
N ASP A 206 -19.02 -24.67 10.67
CA ASP A 206 -20.48 -24.84 10.64
C ASP A 206 -21.04 -25.03 12.07
N HIS A 207 -20.37 -25.83 12.90
CA HIS A 207 -20.71 -25.96 14.32
C HIS A 207 -20.59 -24.63 15.07
N LEU A 208 -19.53 -23.87 14.82
CA LEU A 208 -19.28 -22.57 15.44
C LEU A 208 -20.30 -21.50 15.01
N PHE A 209 -20.67 -21.45 13.72
CA PHE A 209 -21.72 -20.54 13.23
C PHE A 209 -23.09 -20.89 13.79
N THR A 210 -23.40 -22.19 13.88
CA THR A 210 -24.65 -22.66 14.49
C THR A 210 -24.69 -22.27 15.97
N TYR A 211 -23.59 -22.51 16.70
CA TYR A 211 -23.45 -22.05 18.07
C TYR A 211 -23.52 -20.53 18.18
N ALA A 212 -22.99 -19.76 17.24
CA ALA A 212 -23.07 -18.30 17.26
C ALA A 212 -24.49 -17.72 17.12
N ARG A 213 -25.42 -18.46 16.51
CA ARG A 213 -26.78 -17.96 16.19
C ARG A 213 -27.88 -18.41 17.16
N GLY A 214 -27.64 -19.42 17.99
CA GLY A 214 -28.66 -19.98 18.90
C GLY A 214 -28.97 -19.11 20.14
N ALA A 215 -30.04 -19.46 20.88
CA ALA A 215 -30.29 -19.03 22.27
C ALA A 215 -29.53 -20.00 23.20
N ARG A 216 -28.76 -19.49 24.17
CA ARG A 216 -27.58 -20.25 24.63
C ARG A 216 -27.48 -20.39 26.15
N THR A 217 -27.34 -21.64 26.60
CA THR A 217 -27.11 -22.05 27.98
C THR A 217 -25.70 -22.67 28.14
N GLU A 218 -25.29 -22.99 29.37
CA GLU A 218 -24.06 -23.77 29.61
C GLU A 218 -24.07 -25.15 28.93
N GLU A 219 -25.26 -25.72 28.74
CA GLU A 219 -25.47 -27.00 28.05
C GLU A 219 -25.05 -26.93 26.57
N ASP A 220 -25.25 -25.79 25.90
CA ASP A 220 -24.86 -25.60 24.50
C ASP A 220 -23.34 -25.53 24.32
N ILE A 221 -22.62 -25.00 25.31
CA ILE A 221 -21.15 -25.00 25.31
C ILE A 221 -20.61 -26.42 25.46
N ALA A 222 -21.17 -27.18 26.41
CA ALA A 222 -20.82 -28.58 26.61
C ALA A 222 -21.12 -29.43 25.37
N ASN A 223 -22.27 -29.18 24.71
CA ASN A 223 -22.65 -29.84 23.47
C ASN A 223 -21.70 -29.51 22.31
N LEU A 224 -21.32 -28.24 22.12
CA LEU A 224 -20.35 -27.86 21.09
C LEU A 224 -18.98 -28.53 21.32
N ARG A 225 -18.51 -28.56 22.57
CA ARG A 225 -17.27 -29.24 22.95
C ARG A 225 -17.32 -30.73 22.65
N ARG A 226 -18.44 -31.38 22.97
CA ARG A 226 -18.67 -32.80 22.65
C ARG A 226 -18.62 -33.04 21.14
N LEU A 227 -19.28 -32.21 20.34
CA LEU A 227 -19.25 -32.33 18.87
C LEU A 227 -17.83 -32.24 18.31
N MET A 228 -17.02 -31.29 18.79
CA MET A 228 -15.62 -31.19 18.39
C MET A 228 -14.78 -32.41 18.86
N ASN A 229 -15.02 -32.93 20.06
CA ASN A 229 -14.35 -34.14 20.52
C ASN A 229 -14.78 -35.39 19.73
N ASP A 230 -16.05 -35.47 19.32
CA ASP A 230 -16.57 -36.54 18.46
C ASP A 230 -15.95 -36.46 17.06
N ASP A 231 -15.79 -35.27 16.48
CA ASP A 231 -15.09 -35.08 15.21
C ASP A 231 -13.65 -35.60 15.28
N TRP A 232 -12.95 -35.32 16.38
CA TRP A 232 -11.63 -35.91 16.61
C TRP A 232 -11.68 -37.44 16.71
N ALA A 233 -12.57 -37.99 17.55
CA ALA A 233 -12.61 -39.41 17.85
C ALA A 233 -13.06 -40.27 16.65
N LEU A 234 -14.02 -39.79 15.86
CA LEU A 234 -14.69 -40.56 14.82
C LEU A 234 -14.22 -40.23 13.40
N LYS A 235 -13.75 -39.01 13.14
CA LYS A 235 -13.39 -38.57 11.79
C LYS A 235 -11.88 -38.40 11.61
N VAL A 236 -11.18 -37.92 12.64
CA VAL A 236 -9.73 -37.63 12.56
C VAL A 236 -8.87 -38.79 13.02
N LYS A 237 -9.10 -39.31 14.23
CA LYS A 237 -8.29 -40.38 14.82
C LYS A 237 -8.22 -41.65 13.94
N PRO A 238 -9.30 -42.12 13.29
CA PRO A 238 -9.21 -43.33 12.45
C PRO A 238 -8.35 -43.16 11.19
N THR A 239 -8.14 -41.94 10.72
CA THR A 239 -7.42 -41.66 9.47
C THR A 239 -5.95 -41.30 9.70
N ASN A 240 -5.54 -40.99 10.94
CA ASN A 240 -4.17 -40.60 11.32
C ASN A 240 -3.56 -39.44 10.49
N PHE A 241 -4.37 -38.65 9.79
CA PHE A 241 -3.87 -37.52 8.99
C PHE A 241 -3.42 -36.33 9.84
N VAL A 242 -4.01 -36.19 11.02
CA VAL A 242 -3.83 -35.01 11.89
C VAL A 242 -3.67 -35.50 13.34
N THR A 243 -2.67 -34.96 14.04
CA THR A 243 -2.44 -35.21 15.47
C THR A 243 -3.44 -34.43 16.32
N ARG A 244 -3.59 -34.80 17.60
CA ARG A 244 -4.52 -34.09 18.52
C ARG A 244 -4.15 -32.61 18.68
N ASP A 245 -2.86 -32.33 18.59
CA ASP A 245 -2.29 -31.00 18.70
C ASP A 245 -2.59 -30.14 17.47
N GLU A 246 -2.37 -30.69 16.27
CA GLU A 246 -2.76 -30.02 15.02
C GLU A 246 -4.27 -29.79 14.99
N TYR A 247 -5.08 -30.77 15.40
CA TYR A 247 -6.54 -30.63 15.50
C TYR A 247 -6.93 -29.50 16.47
N SER A 248 -6.32 -29.44 17.65
CA SER A 248 -6.61 -28.40 18.66
C SER A 248 -6.22 -27.02 18.14
N ARG A 249 -5.09 -26.90 17.42
CA ARG A 249 -4.69 -25.65 16.75
C ARG A 249 -5.71 -25.22 15.69
N MET A 250 -6.25 -26.16 14.90
CA MET A 250 -7.31 -25.88 13.94
C MET A 250 -8.58 -25.36 14.62
N VAL A 251 -9.00 -25.98 15.73
CA VAL A 251 -10.16 -25.50 16.49
C VAL A 251 -9.94 -24.07 16.98
N VAL A 252 -8.77 -23.77 17.56
CA VAL A 252 -8.45 -22.42 18.05
C VAL A 252 -8.50 -21.39 16.92
N ALA A 253 -7.89 -21.71 15.77
CA ALA A 253 -7.90 -20.86 14.60
C ALA A 253 -9.32 -20.66 14.04
N ASN A 254 -10.14 -21.71 14.01
CA ASN A 254 -11.51 -21.65 13.50
C ASN A 254 -12.43 -20.82 14.40
N ILE A 255 -12.30 -20.91 15.74
CA ILE A 255 -13.02 -20.05 16.68
C ILE A 255 -12.75 -18.57 16.36
N GLY A 256 -11.47 -18.22 16.19
CA GLY A 256 -11.08 -16.85 15.88
C GLY A 256 -11.51 -16.39 14.50
N ALA A 257 -11.37 -17.24 13.47
CA ALA A 257 -11.80 -16.92 12.12
C ALA A 257 -13.31 -16.65 12.04
N VAL A 258 -14.12 -17.46 12.73
CA VAL A 258 -15.57 -17.26 12.83
C VAL A 258 -15.89 -16.00 13.62
N ALA A 259 -15.22 -15.77 14.76
CA ALA A 259 -15.40 -14.55 15.56
C ALA A 259 -15.11 -13.28 14.75
N VAL A 260 -14.00 -13.25 14.00
CA VAL A 260 -13.64 -12.14 13.10
C VAL A 260 -14.71 -11.96 12.03
N LYS A 261 -15.16 -13.03 11.39
CA LYS A 261 -16.19 -12.96 10.34
C LYS A 261 -17.52 -12.43 10.86
N ILE A 262 -17.90 -12.76 12.09
CA ILE A 262 -19.10 -12.21 12.75
C ILE A 262 -18.89 -10.75 13.13
N ALA A 263 -17.75 -10.40 13.73
CA ALA A 263 -17.41 -9.02 14.06
C ALA A 263 -17.41 -8.11 12.82
N GLN A 264 -17.12 -8.65 11.64
CA GLN A 264 -17.13 -7.92 10.36
C GLN A 264 -18.49 -7.97 9.63
N ASP A 265 -19.53 -8.63 10.16
CA ASP A 265 -20.81 -8.80 9.45
C ASP A 265 -21.54 -7.45 9.27
N PRO A 266 -21.66 -6.93 8.03
CA PRO A 266 -22.26 -5.62 7.79
C PRO A 266 -23.77 -5.59 8.06
N ASN A 267 -24.43 -6.76 8.14
CA ASN A 267 -25.87 -6.85 8.37
C ASN A 267 -26.23 -6.78 9.86
N LYS A 268 -25.23 -6.81 10.75
CA LYS A 268 -25.41 -6.74 12.20
C LYS A 268 -25.00 -5.40 12.75
N THR A 269 -25.75 -4.93 13.75
CA THR A 269 -25.34 -3.75 14.52
C THR A 269 -23.99 -4.00 15.20
N SER A 270 -23.20 -2.95 15.43
CA SER A 270 -21.88 -3.07 16.06
C SER A 270 -21.95 -3.78 17.41
N SER A 271 -22.97 -3.47 18.23
CA SER A 271 -23.17 -4.12 19.52
C SER A 271 -23.49 -5.62 19.40
N GLU A 272 -24.30 -6.01 18.41
CA GLU A 272 -24.68 -7.41 18.20
C GLU A 272 -23.50 -8.23 17.68
N ALA A 273 -22.81 -7.72 16.65
CA ALA A 273 -21.66 -8.37 16.02
C ALA A 273 -20.52 -8.60 17.02
N LEU A 274 -20.17 -7.58 17.82
CA LEU A 274 -19.09 -7.67 18.80
C LEU A 274 -19.46 -8.57 19.98
N SER A 275 -20.70 -8.49 20.47
CA SER A 275 -21.18 -9.37 21.53
C SER A 275 -21.08 -10.84 21.12
N GLU A 276 -21.55 -11.20 19.92
CA GLU A 276 -21.45 -12.56 19.42
C GLU A 276 -20.02 -13.02 19.18
N ALA A 277 -19.15 -12.14 18.67
CA ALA A 277 -17.74 -12.43 18.44
C ALA A 277 -17.00 -12.70 19.77
N HIS A 278 -17.12 -11.83 20.76
CA HIS A 278 -16.53 -12.03 22.10
C HIS A 278 -17.03 -13.31 22.76
N ARG A 279 -18.28 -13.69 22.49
CA ARG A 279 -18.85 -14.94 22.97
C ARG A 279 -18.26 -16.20 22.34
N LEU A 280 -17.77 -16.11 21.12
CA LEU A 280 -17.01 -17.21 20.54
C LEU A 280 -15.62 -17.27 21.18
N LEU A 281 -15.00 -16.12 21.45
CA LEU A 281 -13.69 -16.09 22.12
C LEU A 281 -13.75 -16.68 23.53
N SER A 282 -14.86 -16.53 24.26
CA SER A 282 -15.01 -17.17 25.59
C SER A 282 -14.97 -18.71 25.54
N LEU A 283 -15.12 -19.32 24.36
CA LEU A 283 -14.91 -20.76 24.20
C LEU A 283 -13.47 -21.18 24.49
N TYR A 284 -12.49 -20.27 24.35
CA TYR A 284 -11.10 -20.52 24.70
C TYR A 284 -10.91 -20.86 26.18
N ASP A 285 -11.71 -20.25 27.05
CA ASP A 285 -11.67 -20.46 28.50
C ASP A 285 -12.59 -21.58 28.98
N SER A 286 -13.48 -22.08 28.11
CA SER A 286 -14.35 -23.20 28.47
C SER A 286 -13.49 -24.45 28.73
N PRO A 287 -13.64 -25.13 29.87
CA PRO A 287 -12.90 -26.36 30.12
C PRO A 287 -13.46 -27.49 29.25
N ASP A 288 -12.56 -28.31 28.71
CA ASP A 288 -12.93 -29.56 28.07
C ASP A 288 -13.57 -30.52 29.10
N PRO A 289 -14.72 -31.16 28.79
CA PRO A 289 -15.42 -31.99 29.75
C PRO A 289 -14.59 -33.16 30.30
N ASP A 290 -13.68 -33.69 29.47
CA ASP A 290 -12.90 -34.89 29.75
C ASP A 290 -11.59 -34.55 30.46
N THR A 291 -10.87 -33.53 29.95
CA THR A 291 -9.53 -33.16 30.44
C THR A 291 -9.54 -32.05 31.47
N LYS A 292 -10.67 -31.34 31.64
CA LYS A 292 -10.83 -30.13 32.48
C LYS A 292 -9.92 -28.95 32.10
N GLN A 293 -9.13 -29.07 31.04
CA GLN A 293 -8.28 -28.00 30.54
C GLN A 293 -9.02 -27.16 29.49
N SER A 294 -8.80 -25.85 29.51
CA SER A 294 -9.29 -24.93 28.48
C SER A 294 -8.21 -24.72 27.41
N TRP A 295 -8.57 -24.25 26.21
CA TRP A 295 -7.55 -23.93 25.19
C TRP A 295 -6.63 -22.78 25.62
N SER A 296 -7.12 -21.88 26.47
CA SER A 296 -6.32 -20.79 27.06
C SER A 296 -5.33 -21.25 28.13
N THR A 297 -5.54 -22.43 28.74
CA THR A 297 -4.72 -22.97 29.83
C THR A 297 -3.92 -24.21 29.47
N MET A 298 -4.08 -24.73 28.24
CA MET A 298 -3.30 -25.87 27.74
C MET A 298 -1.80 -25.53 27.69
N VAL A 299 -0.99 -26.42 28.26
CA VAL A 299 0.47 -26.32 28.27
C VAL A 299 1.12 -27.30 27.29
N ASP A 300 2.26 -26.92 26.73
CA ASP A 300 3.13 -27.80 25.95
C ASP A 300 4.00 -28.70 26.87
N ALA A 301 4.88 -29.49 26.25
CA ALA A 301 5.77 -30.41 26.98
C ALA A 301 6.77 -29.66 27.89
N GLU A 302 7.05 -28.40 27.58
CA GLU A 302 7.92 -27.49 28.32
C GLU A 302 7.17 -26.70 29.42
N GLY A 303 5.86 -26.91 29.57
CA GLY A 303 5.02 -26.23 30.57
C GLY A 303 4.61 -24.81 30.17
N LYS A 304 4.80 -24.39 28.92
CA LYS A 304 4.38 -23.08 28.40
C LYS A 304 2.99 -23.15 27.79
N LEU A 305 2.24 -22.04 27.83
CA LEU A 305 0.91 -21.98 27.24
C LEU A 305 0.96 -22.15 25.72
N LYS A 306 0.29 -23.18 25.22
CA LYS A 306 0.41 -23.65 23.84
C LYS A 306 -0.21 -22.73 22.80
N PHE A 307 -1.35 -22.13 23.13
CA PHE A 307 -2.18 -21.35 22.18
C PHE A 307 -2.34 -19.89 22.58
N ARG A 308 -1.70 -19.43 23.66
CA ARG A 308 -1.93 -18.08 24.21
C ARG A 308 -1.61 -16.98 23.21
N GLY A 309 -0.50 -17.10 22.47
CA GLY A 309 -0.12 -16.11 21.45
C GLY A 309 -1.13 -16.02 20.30
N ASP A 310 -1.67 -17.15 19.84
CA ASP A 310 -2.70 -17.17 18.79
C ASP A 310 -4.00 -16.51 19.29
N ILE A 311 -4.41 -16.82 20.53
CA ILE A 311 -5.60 -16.25 21.17
C ILE A 311 -5.44 -14.73 21.33
N GLU A 312 -4.32 -14.24 21.85
CA GLU A 312 -4.06 -12.81 22.05
C GLU A 312 -4.06 -12.04 20.72
N HIS A 313 -3.50 -12.62 19.66
CA HIS A 313 -3.53 -12.02 18.34
C HIS A 313 -4.96 -11.90 17.80
N ILE A 314 -5.81 -12.91 18.02
CA ILE A 314 -7.22 -12.90 17.61
C ILE A 314 -8.01 -11.89 18.44
N GLU A 315 -7.83 -11.87 19.77
CA GLU A 315 -8.45 -10.89 20.68
C GLU A 315 -8.13 -9.46 20.24
N LYS A 316 -6.86 -9.17 19.98
CA LYS A 316 -6.42 -7.86 19.48
C LYS A 316 -7.12 -7.50 18.16
N ARG A 317 -7.21 -8.44 17.22
CA ARG A 317 -7.88 -8.20 15.94
C ARG A 317 -9.37 -7.87 16.11
N ILE A 318 -10.05 -8.48 17.08
CA ILE A 318 -11.45 -8.15 17.40
C ILE A 318 -11.55 -6.75 18.01
N THR A 319 -10.61 -6.37 18.89
CA THR A 319 -10.52 -5.00 19.42
C THR A 319 -10.28 -3.96 18.32
N ASP A 320 -9.41 -4.26 17.35
CA ASP A 320 -9.17 -3.38 16.20
C ASP A 320 -10.45 -3.20 15.36
N ILE A 321 -11.19 -4.29 15.09
CA ILE A 321 -12.49 -4.24 14.40
C ILE A 321 -13.52 -3.43 15.19
N GLN A 322 -13.55 -3.57 16.51
CA GLN A 322 -14.41 -2.76 17.37
C GLN A 322 -14.12 -1.27 17.21
N HIS A 323 -12.86 -0.87 17.30
CA HIS A 323 -12.47 0.54 17.13
C HIS A 323 -12.81 1.07 15.74
N GLU A 324 -12.62 0.28 14.68
CA GLU A 324 -13.02 0.67 13.33
C GLU A 324 -14.52 0.88 13.20
N ARG A 325 -15.34 -0.02 13.77
CA ARG A 325 -16.80 0.11 13.77
C ARG A 325 -17.27 1.33 14.57
N GLU A 326 -16.74 1.52 15.77
CA GLU A 326 -17.06 2.68 16.61
C GLU A 326 -16.74 4.00 15.91
N LYS A 327 -15.60 4.05 15.20
CA LYS A 327 -15.22 5.19 14.37
C LYS A 327 -16.22 5.43 13.23
N LEU A 328 -16.60 4.38 12.49
CA LEU A 328 -17.57 4.47 11.40
C LEU A 328 -18.96 4.89 11.89
N ASP A 329 -19.41 4.34 13.02
CA ASP A 329 -20.68 4.70 13.67
C ASP A 329 -20.65 6.17 14.12
N HIS A 330 -19.54 6.64 14.70
CA HIS A 330 -19.35 8.05 15.05
C HIS A 330 -19.36 8.96 13.81
N GLU A 331 -18.67 8.59 12.75
CA GLU A 331 -18.65 9.36 11.49
C GLU A 331 -20.04 9.42 10.84
N TRP A 332 -20.79 8.32 10.86
CA TRP A 332 -22.17 8.26 10.37
C TRP A 332 -23.10 9.13 11.21
N LEU A 333 -23.02 9.03 12.54
CA LEU A 333 -23.84 9.84 13.46
C LEU A 333 -23.54 11.33 13.27
N LYS A 334 -22.27 11.71 13.14
CA LYS A 334 -21.87 13.10 12.88
C LYS A 334 -22.43 13.62 11.55
N LYS A 335 -22.36 12.83 10.47
CA LYS A 335 -22.98 13.21 9.19
C LYS A 335 -24.49 13.39 9.29
N LYS A 336 -25.17 12.56 10.09
CA LYS A 336 -26.61 12.70 10.34
C LYS A 336 -26.93 13.95 11.17
N GLN A 337 -26.13 14.23 12.19
CA GLN A 337 -26.19 15.46 12.98
C GLN A 337 -26.02 16.71 12.12
N ASP A 338 -24.95 16.78 11.32
CA ASP A 338 -24.67 17.94 10.46
C ASP A 338 -25.78 18.15 9.41
N ALA A 339 -26.33 17.06 8.86
CA ALA A 339 -27.42 17.12 7.90
C ALA A 339 -28.74 17.59 8.54
N GLU A 340 -29.09 17.06 9.72
CA GLU A 340 -30.30 17.45 10.46
C GLU A 340 -30.20 18.89 10.99
N GLU A 341 -29.02 19.30 11.47
CA GLU A 341 -28.75 20.68 11.92
C GLU A 341 -28.93 21.67 10.77
N LYS A 342 -28.34 21.37 9.61
CA LYS A 342 -28.46 22.19 8.40
C LYS A 342 -29.90 22.27 7.90
N ASP A 343 -30.61 21.14 7.87
CA ASP A 343 -32.02 21.08 7.44
C ASP A 343 -32.91 21.91 8.36
N LEU A 344 -32.79 21.74 9.67
CA LEU A 344 -33.54 22.52 10.66
C LEU A 344 -33.17 24.01 10.58
N PHE A 345 -31.90 24.35 10.37
CA PHE A 345 -31.52 25.75 10.21
C PHE A 345 -32.15 26.38 8.94
N ILE A 346 -32.02 25.74 7.79
CA ILE A 346 -32.50 26.30 6.51
C ILE A 346 -34.03 26.29 6.43
N ASN A 347 -34.66 25.16 6.72
CA ASN A 347 -36.09 24.94 6.45
C ASN A 347 -36.99 25.33 7.63
N THR A 348 -36.45 25.40 8.85
CA THR A 348 -37.21 25.74 10.06
C THR A 348 -36.82 27.10 10.62
N VAL A 349 -35.54 27.32 10.93
CA VAL A 349 -35.07 28.57 11.56
C VAL A 349 -35.24 29.76 10.63
N LEU A 350 -34.74 29.67 9.39
CA LEU A 350 -34.80 30.75 8.41
C LEU A 350 -36.17 30.91 7.72
N ASN A 351 -37.14 30.03 7.97
CA ASN A 351 -38.46 30.13 7.35
C ASN A 351 -39.31 31.22 8.05
N PRO A 352 -39.65 32.33 7.38
CA PRO A 352 -40.40 33.43 8.01
C PRO A 352 -41.87 33.10 8.24
N GLN A 353 -42.42 32.09 7.55
CA GLN A 353 -43.84 31.72 7.62
C GLN A 353 -44.16 30.81 8.80
N THR A 354 -43.15 30.15 9.39
CA THR A 354 -43.33 29.22 10.50
C THR A 354 -43.38 29.98 11.84
N PRO A 355 -44.43 29.83 12.66
CA PRO A 355 -44.49 30.42 14.00
C PRO A 355 -43.33 29.93 14.89
N TYR A 356 -42.83 30.79 15.78
CA TYR A 356 -41.71 30.44 16.68
C TYR A 356 -41.98 29.21 17.55
N THR A 357 -43.23 29.01 17.99
CA THR A 357 -43.65 27.83 18.75
C THR A 357 -43.49 26.53 17.96
N GLU A 358 -43.78 26.57 16.66
CA GLU A 358 -43.60 25.43 15.76
C GLU A 358 -42.12 25.18 15.44
N LYS A 359 -41.32 26.26 15.30
CA LYS A 359 -39.86 26.15 15.17
C LYS A 359 -39.24 25.46 16.39
N LEU A 360 -39.65 25.85 17.59
CA LEU A 360 -39.20 25.25 18.85
C LEU A 360 -39.57 23.78 18.96
N ALA A 361 -40.78 23.40 18.56
CA ALA A 361 -41.23 22.01 18.58
C ALA A 361 -40.42 21.14 17.61
N ALA A 362 -40.16 21.63 16.40
CA ALA A 362 -39.35 20.94 15.40
C ALA A 362 -37.89 20.77 15.85
N ILE A 363 -37.25 21.82 16.37
CA ILE A 363 -35.85 21.77 16.84
C ILE A 363 -35.71 20.84 18.06
N LYS A 364 -36.63 20.90 19.03
CA LYS A 364 -36.61 20.03 20.21
C LYS A 364 -36.97 18.58 19.92
N GLY A 365 -37.67 18.33 18.81
CA GLY A 365 -38.02 16.99 18.32
C GLY A 365 -36.94 16.32 17.47
N ALA A 366 -35.81 16.99 17.23
CA ALA A 366 -34.70 16.47 16.43
C ALA A 366 -34.10 15.21 17.07
N LYS A 367 -33.90 14.16 16.25
CA LYS A 367 -33.55 12.82 16.77
C LYS A 367 -32.05 12.62 16.97
N PHE A 368 -31.23 13.27 16.16
CA PHE A 368 -29.79 13.03 16.13
C PHE A 368 -28.98 14.15 16.80
N LEU A 369 -29.55 15.34 16.96
CA LEU A 369 -28.88 16.49 17.58
C LEU A 369 -28.60 16.28 19.07
N SER A 370 -27.43 16.75 19.52
CA SER A 370 -27.10 16.83 20.93
C SER A 370 -27.84 17.98 21.64
N GLY A 371 -27.96 17.91 22.97
CA GLY A 371 -28.60 18.97 23.76
C GLY A 371 -28.03 20.37 23.48
N ASN A 372 -26.70 20.48 23.36
CA ASN A 372 -26.04 21.75 23.05
C ASN A 372 -26.39 22.26 21.63
N GLN A 373 -26.50 21.36 20.64
CA GLN A 373 -26.89 21.75 19.27
C GLN A 373 -28.35 22.19 19.22
N VAL A 374 -29.23 21.51 19.97
CA VAL A 374 -30.64 21.92 20.12
C VAL A 374 -30.71 23.31 20.76
N GLU A 375 -29.96 23.57 21.82
CA GLU A 375 -29.91 24.88 22.49
C GLU A 375 -29.42 25.99 21.55
N ASP A 376 -28.34 25.75 20.79
CA ASP A 376 -27.80 26.70 19.83
C ASP A 376 -28.78 27.01 18.69
N LEU A 377 -29.45 25.99 18.12
CA LEU A 377 -30.49 26.20 17.12
C LEU A 377 -31.71 26.94 17.68
N VAL A 378 -32.12 26.67 18.92
CA VAL A 378 -33.19 27.43 19.59
C VAL A 378 -32.78 28.90 19.77
N ALA A 379 -31.56 29.18 20.19
CA ALA A 379 -31.04 30.54 20.32
C ALA A 379 -31.01 31.27 18.97
N LYS A 380 -30.57 30.59 17.90
CA LYS A 380 -30.61 31.11 16.51
C LYS A 380 -32.05 31.38 16.05
N ALA A 381 -32.99 30.47 16.33
CA ALA A 381 -34.41 30.64 16.02
C ALA A 381 -35.03 31.84 16.73
N TYR A 382 -34.70 32.02 18.01
CA TYR A 382 -35.15 33.15 18.82
C TYR A 382 -34.63 34.47 18.25
N THR A 383 -33.33 34.53 17.98
CA THR A 383 -32.65 35.71 17.41
C THR A 383 -33.27 36.08 16.07
N TYR A 384 -33.39 35.13 15.15
CA TYR A 384 -33.98 35.36 13.82
C TYR A 384 -35.43 35.85 13.90
N HIS A 385 -36.27 35.21 14.73
CA HIS A 385 -37.68 35.58 14.86
C HIS A 385 -37.87 36.97 15.49
N HIS A 386 -37.02 37.36 16.45
CA HIS A 386 -37.08 38.68 17.07
C HIS A 386 -36.46 39.77 16.19
N GLU A 387 -35.37 39.49 15.50
CA GLU A 387 -34.71 40.46 14.60
C GLU A 387 -35.55 40.73 13.35
N GLU A 388 -36.21 39.72 12.73
CA GLU A 388 -37.14 39.94 11.61
C GLU A 388 -38.39 40.74 12.02
N ARG A 389 -38.98 40.46 13.20
CA ARG A 389 -40.13 41.22 13.70
C ARG A 389 -39.79 42.70 13.91
N ASN A 390 -38.61 42.98 14.46
CA ASN A 390 -38.15 44.36 14.67
C ASN A 390 -37.94 45.11 13.34
N ILE A 391 -37.50 44.43 12.27
CA ILE A 391 -37.26 45.07 10.97
C ILE A 391 -38.58 45.41 10.25
N ILE A 392 -39.61 44.56 10.34
CA ILE A 392 -40.89 44.76 9.65
C ILE A 392 -41.76 45.82 10.34
N GLU A 393 -41.73 45.89 11.67
CA GLU A 393 -42.53 46.88 12.44
C GLU A 393 -41.91 48.29 12.38
N ASP A 394 -40.57 48.43 12.30
CA ASP A 394 -39.89 49.74 12.32
C ASP A 394 -39.63 50.36 10.93
N TYR A 395 -39.80 49.61 9.84
CA TYR A 395 -39.43 50.06 8.48
C TYR A 395 -40.05 51.41 8.05
N PRO A 396 -41.35 51.70 8.29
CA PRO A 396 -41.93 52.98 7.94
C PRO A 396 -41.34 54.14 8.76
N ALA A 397 -41.09 53.91 10.06
CA ALA A 397 -40.53 54.91 10.96
C ALA A 397 -39.05 55.22 10.63
N ILE A 398 -38.25 54.19 10.29
CA ILE A 398 -36.85 54.36 9.88
C ILE A 398 -36.76 55.15 8.57
N THR A 399 -37.66 54.89 7.62
CA THR A 399 -37.68 55.56 6.32
C THR A 399 -38.04 57.04 6.48
N ASP A 400 -39.07 57.37 7.25
CA ASP A 400 -39.45 58.76 7.58
C ASP A 400 -38.31 59.50 8.32
N LEU A 401 -37.62 58.84 9.26
CA LEU A 401 -36.48 59.45 9.96
C LEU A 401 -35.30 59.73 9.03
N ARG A 402 -34.97 58.84 8.09
CA ARG A 402 -33.92 59.08 7.09
C ARG A 402 -34.24 60.29 6.21
N GLU A 403 -35.48 60.39 5.75
CA GLU A 403 -35.95 61.50 4.93
C GLU A 403 -35.86 62.84 5.69
N ARG A 404 -36.29 62.87 6.96
CA ARG A 404 -36.16 64.06 7.82
C ARG A 404 -34.71 64.47 8.09
N ILE A 405 -33.77 63.53 8.16
CA ILE A 405 -32.33 63.83 8.33
C ILE A 405 -31.76 64.48 7.06
N GLU A 406 -32.09 63.95 5.89
CA GLU A 406 -31.63 64.50 4.60
C GLU A 406 -32.22 65.90 4.32
N MET A 407 -33.48 66.12 4.70
CA MET A 407 -34.17 67.41 4.52
C MET A 407 -33.78 68.49 5.55
N ALA A 408 -33.11 68.12 6.66
CA ALA A 408 -32.72 69.09 7.67
C ALA A 408 -31.59 69.99 7.16
N SER A 409 -31.82 71.31 7.22
CA SER A 409 -30.93 72.34 6.66
C SER A 409 -30.14 73.12 7.71
N SER A 410 -30.24 72.75 9.00
CA SER A 410 -29.52 73.42 10.07
C SER A 410 -29.06 72.48 11.19
N VAL A 411 -27.90 72.77 11.76
CA VAL A 411 -27.30 72.02 12.89
C VAL A 411 -28.26 71.91 14.08
N PRO A 412 -28.99 72.97 14.51
CA PRO A 412 -29.95 72.85 15.61
C PRO A 412 -31.12 71.90 15.32
N GLN A 413 -31.60 71.83 14.07
CA GLN A 413 -32.65 70.87 13.68
C GLN A 413 -32.13 69.42 13.75
N LEU A 414 -30.91 69.18 13.27
CA LEU A 414 -30.25 67.88 13.35
C LEU A 414 -29.95 67.46 14.79
N GLN A 415 -29.57 68.39 15.67
CA GLN A 415 -29.36 68.11 17.10
C GLN A 415 -30.68 67.78 17.82
N ARG A 416 -31.79 68.44 17.45
CA ARG A 416 -33.14 68.09 17.94
C ARG A 416 -33.59 66.71 17.44
N LEU A 417 -33.36 66.40 16.16
CA LEU A 417 -33.59 65.07 15.60
C LEU A 417 -32.74 64.02 16.31
N ARG A 418 -31.45 64.28 16.56
CA ARG A 418 -30.55 63.40 17.35
C ARG A 418 -31.11 63.12 18.74
N SER A 419 -31.58 64.17 19.42
CA SER A 419 -32.17 64.06 20.76
C SER A 419 -33.51 63.32 20.74
N SER A 420 -34.31 63.51 19.69
CA SER A 420 -35.57 62.79 19.49
C SER A 420 -35.35 61.32 19.17
N VAL A 421 -34.39 60.99 18.30
CA VAL A 421 -33.99 59.61 18.00
C VAL A 421 -33.49 58.91 19.27
N SER A 422 -32.69 59.62 20.08
CA SER A 422 -32.21 59.11 21.37
C SER A 422 -33.32 58.93 22.42
N LYS A 423 -34.30 59.84 22.48
CA LYS A 423 -35.40 59.77 23.47
C LYS A 423 -36.51 58.80 23.09
N SER A 424 -36.91 58.79 21.81
CA SER A 424 -38.05 58.01 21.33
C SER A 424 -37.66 56.58 21.00
N TYR A 425 -36.41 56.33 20.58
CA TYR A 425 -36.02 55.03 20.03
C TYR A 425 -34.79 54.39 20.69
N GLY A 426 -34.23 55.02 21.73
CA GLY A 426 -33.07 54.51 22.48
C GLY A 426 -33.29 53.16 23.18
N PHE A 427 -34.52 52.64 23.20
CA PHE A 427 -34.86 51.31 23.73
C PHE A 427 -35.65 50.41 22.75
N GLN A 428 -36.08 50.92 21.59
CA GLN A 428 -36.95 50.18 20.66
C GLN A 428 -36.28 49.83 19.32
N LEU A 429 -35.37 50.67 18.81
CA LEU A 429 -34.60 50.34 17.61
C LEU A 429 -33.45 49.39 17.94
N ASN A 430 -33.16 48.43 17.05
CA ASN A 430 -31.97 47.60 17.20
C ASN A 430 -30.69 48.47 17.24
N ALA A 431 -29.66 48.00 17.95
CA ALA A 431 -28.44 48.78 18.17
C ALA A 431 -27.71 49.16 16.86
N ALA A 432 -27.83 48.34 15.81
CA ALA A 432 -27.20 48.58 14.51
C ALA A 432 -27.87 49.73 13.74
N THR A 433 -29.21 49.77 13.71
CA THR A 433 -30.03 50.79 13.06
C THR A 433 -29.92 52.12 13.79
N ALA A 434 -29.95 52.12 15.12
CA ALA A 434 -29.69 53.32 15.91
C ALA A 434 -28.30 53.90 15.59
N LYS A 435 -27.28 53.04 15.53
CA LYS A 435 -25.91 53.44 15.17
C LYS A 435 -25.82 54.03 13.76
N GLU A 436 -26.51 53.45 12.77
CA GLU A 436 -26.56 53.99 11.40
C GLU A 436 -27.20 55.39 11.37
N LEU A 437 -28.37 55.57 11.99
CA LEU A 437 -29.07 56.86 12.03
C LEU A 437 -28.24 57.94 12.76
N PHE A 438 -27.60 57.60 13.89
CA PHE A 438 -26.71 58.52 14.58
C PHE A 438 -25.48 58.90 13.73
N THR A 439 -24.94 57.95 12.98
CA THR A 439 -23.81 58.20 12.07
C THR A 439 -24.22 59.15 10.94
N ARG A 440 -25.38 58.95 10.32
CA ARG A 440 -25.92 59.85 9.28
C ARG A 440 -26.17 61.27 9.81
N ILE A 441 -26.79 61.41 11.00
CA ILE A 441 -27.00 62.72 11.62
C ILE A 441 -25.67 63.42 11.88
N THR A 442 -24.68 62.70 12.39
CA THR A 442 -23.35 63.27 12.68
C THR A 442 -22.66 63.73 11.40
N SER A 443 -22.65 62.88 10.36
CA SER A 443 -22.11 63.24 9.05
C SER A 443 -22.79 64.46 8.43
N ARG A 444 -24.11 64.59 8.57
CA ARG A 444 -24.85 65.76 8.08
C ARG A 444 -24.56 67.03 8.88
N ILE A 445 -24.40 66.93 10.19
CA ILE A 445 -23.94 68.04 11.04
C ILE A 445 -22.56 68.49 10.59
N ASP A 446 -21.62 67.56 10.39
CA ASP A 446 -20.27 67.86 9.95
C ASP A 446 -20.25 68.51 8.56
N GLY A 447 -21.12 68.07 7.64
CA GLY A 447 -21.32 68.69 6.33
C GLY A 447 -21.82 70.12 6.41
N ILE A 448 -22.90 70.39 7.17
CA ILE A 448 -23.44 71.74 7.34
C ILE A 448 -22.46 72.64 8.10
N GLU A 449 -21.75 72.12 9.09
CA GLU A 449 -20.70 72.87 9.78
C GLU A 449 -19.51 73.17 8.87
N SER A 450 -19.14 72.25 7.98
CA SER A 450 -18.14 72.48 6.95
C SER A 450 -18.59 73.59 6.00
N ASP A 451 -19.85 73.58 5.55
CA ASP A 451 -20.42 74.63 4.69
C ASP A 451 -20.54 75.98 5.42
N LEU A 452 -20.87 75.98 6.72
CA LEU A 452 -20.89 77.18 7.56
C LEU A 452 -19.48 77.70 7.86
N ARG A 453 -18.48 76.83 8.01
CA ARG A 453 -17.05 77.21 8.13
C ARG A 453 -16.54 77.78 6.81
N ALA A 454 -16.94 77.20 5.67
CA ALA A 454 -16.65 77.73 4.35
C ALA A 454 -17.26 79.14 4.17
N ASN A 455 -18.50 79.36 4.59
CA ASN A 455 -19.19 80.66 4.54
C ASN A 455 -18.72 81.68 5.60
N ARG A 456 -18.05 81.27 6.68
CA ARG A 456 -17.47 82.16 7.70
C ARG A 456 -16.05 82.63 7.37
N SER A 457 -15.52 82.28 6.20
CA SER A 457 -14.21 82.75 5.75
C SER A 457 -14.26 84.18 5.15
N ILE A 458 -14.18 85.17 6.06
CA ILE A 458 -13.52 86.49 5.94
C ILE A 458 -14.13 87.56 4.98
N ASN A 459 -14.41 88.75 5.55
CA ASN A 459 -14.88 89.99 4.91
C ASN A 459 -13.98 90.40 3.72
N LEU A 460 -14.58 90.54 2.53
CA LEU A 460 -13.90 90.80 1.25
C LEU A 460 -12.99 92.04 1.31
N GLN A 461 -13.41 93.07 2.05
CA GLN A 461 -12.68 94.33 2.18
C GLN A 461 -11.34 94.19 2.93
N GLU A 462 -11.28 93.34 3.96
CA GLU A 462 -10.03 93.12 4.70
C GLU A 462 -9.02 92.30 3.89
N ARG A 463 -9.48 91.31 3.12
CA ARG A 463 -8.63 90.53 2.23
C ARG A 463 -7.97 91.42 1.17
N GLN A 464 -8.78 92.31 0.59
CA GLN A 464 -8.33 93.23 -0.46
C GLN A 464 -7.31 94.24 0.10
N PHE A 465 -7.55 94.80 1.28
CA PHE A 465 -6.63 95.72 1.95
C PHE A 465 -5.24 95.10 2.20
N TRP A 466 -5.18 93.89 2.76
CA TRP A 466 -3.91 93.25 3.08
C TRP A 466 -3.19 92.70 1.85
N TRP A 467 -3.92 92.26 0.84
CA TRP A 467 -3.34 91.86 -0.43
C TRP A 467 -2.64 93.03 -1.14
N GLU A 468 -3.28 94.19 -1.23
CA GLU A 468 -2.68 95.38 -1.84
C GLU A 468 -1.37 95.80 -1.12
N ARG A 469 -1.26 95.55 0.18
CA ARG A 469 -0.03 95.80 0.95
C ARG A 469 1.11 94.84 0.62
N VAL A 470 0.82 93.56 0.40
CA VAL A 470 1.82 92.56 -0.05
C VAL A 470 2.27 92.88 -1.47
N LYS A 471 1.29 93.16 -2.35
CA LYS A 471 1.48 93.53 -3.75
C LYS A 471 2.38 94.77 -3.90
N GLY A 472 2.16 95.80 -3.07
CA GLY A 472 2.94 97.03 -3.05
C GLY A 472 4.43 96.86 -2.68
N VAL A 473 4.81 95.77 -2.01
CA VAL A 473 6.21 95.49 -1.63
C VAL A 473 6.89 94.52 -2.59
N VAL A 474 6.16 93.55 -3.14
CA VAL A 474 6.71 92.50 -4.02
C VAL A 474 6.73 92.93 -5.50
N GLY A 475 5.98 93.99 -5.87
CA GLY A 475 5.95 94.59 -7.21
C GLY A 475 4.91 93.98 -8.15
N GLU A 476 4.13 94.83 -8.83
CA GLU A 476 3.07 94.42 -9.75
C GLU A 476 3.58 94.10 -11.16
N LYS A 477 3.29 92.89 -11.64
CA LYS A 477 2.89 92.71 -13.04
C LYS A 477 1.63 91.84 -13.10
N THR A 478 0.58 92.48 -13.63
CA THR A 478 -0.73 91.99 -14.13
C THR A 478 -1.85 91.69 -13.13
N LEU A 479 -3.03 92.24 -13.50
CA LEU A 479 -4.32 92.28 -12.83
C LEU A 479 -4.92 90.89 -12.57
N ILE A 480 -5.66 90.76 -11.47
CA ILE A 480 -6.55 89.63 -11.18
C ILE A 480 -7.98 90.18 -11.16
N ASP A 481 -8.82 89.63 -12.03
CA ASP A 481 -10.28 89.78 -12.02
C ASP A 481 -10.84 89.05 -10.78
N MET A 482 -11.65 89.73 -9.97
CA MET A 482 -12.13 89.20 -8.67
C MET A 482 -13.42 88.36 -8.79
N ASP A 483 -13.95 88.18 -9.99
CA ASP A 483 -15.16 87.38 -10.22
C ASP A 483 -14.79 86.00 -10.79
N ASN A 484 -14.97 84.97 -9.96
CA ASN A 484 -14.57 83.59 -10.23
C ASN A 484 -15.50 82.87 -11.23
N VAL A 485 -15.58 83.35 -12.48
CA VAL A 485 -16.24 82.66 -13.61
C VAL A 485 -15.24 82.41 -14.74
N ASN A 486 -14.61 81.23 -14.73
CA ASN A 486 -13.87 80.56 -15.82
C ASN A 486 -12.79 81.35 -16.61
N GLY A 487 -11.50 81.13 -16.28
CA GLY A 487 -10.38 81.34 -17.21
C GLY A 487 -9.00 81.53 -16.54
N PRO A 488 -7.88 81.01 -17.10
CA PRO A 488 -6.59 80.97 -16.44
C PRO A 488 -5.84 82.30 -16.57
N LEU A 489 -5.56 82.98 -15.46
CA LEU A 489 -4.67 84.16 -15.41
C LEU A 489 -3.51 83.93 -14.43
N ARG A 490 -2.31 84.26 -14.90
CA ARG A 490 -1.02 83.94 -14.29
C ARG A 490 -0.78 84.78 -13.02
N VAL A 491 -1.05 84.18 -11.87
CA VAL A 491 -0.81 84.79 -10.55
C VAL A 491 0.66 84.64 -10.14
N ASN A 492 1.29 85.74 -9.72
CA ASN A 492 2.58 85.79 -9.02
C ASN A 492 2.58 84.79 -7.83
N GLU A 493 3.65 84.01 -7.61
CA GLU A 493 3.71 82.96 -6.56
C GLU A 493 3.26 83.44 -5.18
N TYR A 494 3.60 84.68 -4.82
CA TYR A 494 3.19 85.28 -3.55
C TYR A 494 1.68 85.53 -3.44
N GLY A 495 0.98 85.75 -4.56
CA GLY A 495 -0.48 85.84 -4.59
C GLY A 495 -1.15 84.49 -4.37
N LYS A 496 -0.62 83.42 -4.97
CA LYS A 496 -1.15 82.06 -4.72
C LYS A 496 -0.97 81.65 -3.26
N LEU A 497 0.20 81.93 -2.68
CA LEU A 497 0.47 81.63 -1.27
C LEU A 497 -0.44 82.44 -0.34
N PHE A 498 -0.67 83.72 -0.64
CA PHE A 498 -1.57 84.57 0.14
C PHE A 498 -3.00 84.03 0.13
N PHE A 499 -3.59 83.78 -1.04
CA PHE A 499 -4.98 83.35 -1.13
C PHE A 499 -5.20 81.88 -0.71
N ASN A 500 -4.21 80.99 -0.87
CA ASN A 500 -4.32 79.63 -0.36
C ASN A 500 -4.32 79.57 1.17
N ARG A 501 -3.44 80.33 1.85
CA ARG A 501 -3.42 80.38 3.33
C ARG A 501 -4.67 81.03 3.92
N LEU A 502 -5.25 81.99 3.19
CA LEU A 502 -6.59 82.50 3.52
C LEU A 502 -7.68 81.41 3.36
N GLY A 503 -7.59 80.57 2.33
CA GLY A 503 -8.50 79.45 2.09
C GLY A 503 -8.43 78.37 3.16
N THR A 504 -7.30 78.24 3.86
CA THR A 504 -7.15 77.33 5.03
C THR A 504 -7.60 77.94 6.35
N GLY A 505 -8.16 79.16 6.33
CA GLY A 505 -8.75 79.83 7.50
C GLY A 505 -7.81 80.74 8.28
N GLU A 506 -6.62 81.07 7.77
CA GLU A 506 -5.70 82.00 8.43
C GLU A 506 -6.13 83.47 8.24
N ALA A 507 -5.82 84.33 9.22
CA ALA A 507 -6.23 85.74 9.20
C ALA A 507 -5.37 86.57 8.21
N PRO A 508 -5.98 87.49 7.41
CA PRO A 508 -5.27 88.18 6.30
C PRO A 508 -4.03 88.98 6.70
N HIS A 509 -4.06 89.65 7.85
CA HIS A 509 -2.94 90.45 8.33
C HIS A 509 -1.71 89.57 8.67
N LYS A 510 -1.91 88.40 9.29
CA LYS A 510 -0.83 87.47 9.62
C LYS A 510 -0.18 86.88 8.37
N VAL A 511 -1.00 86.47 7.40
CA VAL A 511 -0.50 85.92 6.15
C VAL A 511 0.31 86.98 5.39
N ALA A 512 -0.14 88.24 5.36
CA ALA A 512 0.60 89.33 4.73
C ALA A 512 1.96 89.59 5.39
N GLU A 513 2.01 89.67 6.72
CA GLU A 513 3.26 89.91 7.46
C GLU A 513 4.27 88.77 7.28
N ASP A 514 3.81 87.52 7.34
CA ASP A 514 4.64 86.33 7.12
C ASP A 514 5.24 86.31 5.71
N LEU A 515 4.44 86.61 4.68
CA LEU A 515 4.92 86.60 3.30
C LEU A 515 5.92 87.72 3.04
N LEU A 516 5.70 88.90 3.63
CA LEU A 516 6.65 90.02 3.53
C LEU A 516 7.96 89.71 4.26
N LYS A 517 7.90 89.03 5.40
CA LYS A 517 9.09 88.54 6.11
C LYS A 517 9.82 87.48 5.29
N HIS A 518 9.09 86.49 4.76
CA HIS A 518 9.66 85.45 3.91
C HIS A 518 10.33 86.04 2.68
N TYR A 519 9.71 87.01 1.99
CA TYR A 519 10.32 87.67 0.83
C TYR A 519 11.64 88.39 1.18
N LYS A 520 11.70 89.04 2.35
CA LYS A 520 12.93 89.66 2.85
C LYS A 520 14.02 88.64 3.21
N GLU A 521 13.63 87.45 3.66
CA GLU A 521 14.54 86.36 4.01
C GLU A 521 14.98 85.54 2.77
N SER A 522 14.13 85.42 1.74
CA SER A 522 14.43 84.65 0.52
C SER A 522 15.35 85.37 -0.46
N ILE A 523 15.36 86.70 -0.48
CA ILE A 523 16.35 87.48 -1.27
C ILE A 523 17.79 87.31 -0.72
N ASN A 524 17.95 86.87 0.54
CA ASN A 524 19.25 86.78 1.21
C ASN A 524 19.82 85.36 1.36
N THR A 525 19.24 84.31 0.76
CA THR A 525 19.69 82.91 1.03
C THR A 525 19.76 82.04 -0.23
N ASP A 526 21.00 81.68 -0.63
CA ASP A 526 21.38 81.06 -1.91
C ASP A 526 21.27 79.51 -1.95
N ALA A 527 21.11 78.97 -3.17
CA ALA A 527 20.63 77.64 -3.59
C ALA A 527 21.43 76.37 -3.18
N ALA A 528 22.11 76.36 -2.03
CA ALA A 528 22.99 75.26 -1.59
C ALA A 528 22.31 74.15 -0.76
N GLN A 529 21.01 74.26 -0.45
CA GLN A 529 20.36 73.36 0.53
C GLN A 529 19.58 72.18 -0.06
N VAL A 530 19.35 72.10 -1.37
CA VAL A 530 18.33 71.18 -1.91
C VAL A 530 18.85 69.82 -2.42
N PHE A 531 20.10 69.69 -2.88
CA PHE A 531 20.47 68.49 -3.68
C PHE A 531 21.61 67.58 -3.19
N GLY A 532 22.30 67.89 -2.09
CA GLY A 532 23.32 66.99 -1.50
C GLY A 532 24.57 66.74 -2.37
N PRO A 533 25.62 66.07 -1.84
CA PRO A 533 26.86 65.84 -2.58
C PRO A 533 26.73 64.74 -3.64
N SER A 534 27.42 64.89 -4.78
CA SER A 534 27.40 63.91 -5.88
C SER A 534 28.06 62.59 -5.50
N LYS A 535 27.53 61.49 -6.05
CA LYS A 535 28.04 60.13 -5.85
C LYS A 535 29.22 59.77 -6.77
N TYR A 536 29.51 60.59 -7.78
CA TYR A 536 30.57 60.34 -8.75
C TYR A 536 31.84 61.10 -8.39
N THR A 537 32.99 60.49 -8.69
CA THR A 537 34.31 61.04 -8.35
C THR A 537 34.87 62.01 -9.39
N SER A 538 34.32 62.01 -10.62
CA SER A 538 34.67 62.93 -11.71
C SER A 538 33.48 63.19 -12.64
N ALA A 539 33.50 64.33 -13.32
CA ALA A 539 32.53 64.65 -14.37
C ALA A 539 32.65 63.69 -15.56
N GLU A 540 33.87 63.24 -15.91
CA GLU A 540 34.05 62.26 -17.00
C GLU A 540 33.45 60.89 -16.66
N ALA A 541 33.42 60.48 -15.39
CA ALA A 541 32.76 59.23 -14.99
C ALA A 541 31.23 59.30 -15.20
N ILE A 542 30.63 60.46 -14.91
CA ILE A 542 29.19 60.69 -15.11
C ILE A 542 28.83 60.61 -16.59
N LEU A 543 29.60 61.30 -17.44
CA LEU A 543 29.36 61.32 -18.89
C LEU A 543 29.60 59.94 -19.52
N ARG A 544 30.62 59.20 -19.07
CA ARG A 544 30.91 57.85 -19.59
C ARG A 544 29.83 56.83 -19.22
N ASP A 545 29.27 56.92 -18.02
CA ASP A 545 28.15 56.06 -17.63
C ASP A 545 26.84 56.45 -18.35
N ALA A 546 26.67 57.72 -18.73
CA ALA A 546 25.54 58.15 -19.58
C ALA A 546 25.69 57.66 -21.03
N GLU A 547 26.88 57.81 -21.62
CA GLU A 547 27.18 57.38 -22.99
C GLU A 547 27.14 55.86 -23.16
N SER A 548 27.53 55.10 -22.13
CA SER A 548 27.39 53.64 -22.10
C SER A 548 25.97 53.14 -21.77
N GLY A 549 25.04 54.05 -21.47
CA GLY A 549 23.65 53.74 -21.14
C GLY A 549 23.43 53.17 -19.73
N LYS A 550 24.44 53.21 -18.85
CA LYS A 550 24.31 52.81 -17.43
C LYS A 550 23.42 53.76 -16.64
N ILE A 551 23.39 55.03 -17.00
CA ILE A 551 22.46 56.02 -16.44
C ILE A 551 21.80 56.82 -17.56
N GLN A 552 20.58 57.29 -17.32
CA GLN A 552 19.90 58.18 -18.25
C GLN A 552 20.52 59.59 -18.23
N TRP A 553 20.52 60.26 -19.38
CA TRP A 553 21.13 61.60 -19.54
C TRP A 553 20.56 62.65 -18.58
N ASP A 554 19.28 62.55 -18.24
CA ASP A 554 18.61 63.49 -17.34
C ASP A 554 19.16 63.34 -15.90
N VAL A 555 19.46 62.10 -15.50
CA VAL A 555 20.09 61.78 -14.23
C VAL A 555 21.56 62.17 -14.24
N ALA A 556 22.23 61.99 -15.38
CA ALA A 556 23.61 62.43 -15.58
C ALA A 556 23.76 63.94 -15.43
N ASN A 557 22.85 64.75 -15.99
CA ASN A 557 22.85 66.21 -15.87
C ASN A 557 22.67 66.67 -14.41
N GLN A 558 21.75 66.05 -13.67
CA GLN A 558 21.55 66.36 -12.26
C GLN A 558 22.76 65.99 -11.40
N GLU A 559 23.41 64.85 -11.68
CA GLU A 559 24.64 64.48 -11.00
C GLU A 559 25.82 65.37 -11.40
N LEU A 560 25.86 65.88 -12.63
CA LEU A 560 26.87 66.84 -13.06
C LEU A 560 26.75 68.16 -12.29
N GLU A 561 25.53 68.66 -12.11
CA GLU A 561 25.25 69.87 -11.33
C GLU A 561 25.63 69.68 -9.85
N ARG A 562 25.28 68.53 -9.26
CA ARG A 562 25.71 68.17 -7.91
C ARG A 562 27.24 68.07 -7.81
N PHE A 563 27.90 67.50 -8.81
CA PHE A 563 29.35 67.34 -8.82
C PHE A 563 30.05 68.71 -8.89
N ILE A 564 29.60 69.61 -9.76
CA ILE A 564 30.14 70.98 -9.86
C ILE A 564 29.94 71.73 -8.54
N ALA A 565 28.75 71.64 -7.93
CA ALA A 565 28.47 72.25 -6.64
C ALA A 565 29.37 71.68 -5.53
N THR A 566 29.62 70.37 -5.53
CA THR A 566 30.49 69.69 -4.56
C THR A 566 31.97 70.06 -4.74
N GLN A 567 32.46 70.19 -5.97
CA GLN A 567 33.84 70.57 -6.26
C GLN A 567 34.14 72.03 -5.94
N LYS A 568 33.18 72.95 -6.17
CA LYS A 568 33.30 74.35 -5.72
C LYS A 568 33.52 74.44 -4.20
N ARG A 569 32.84 73.58 -3.44
CA ARG A 569 32.97 73.51 -1.97
C ARG A 569 34.29 72.91 -1.47
N LYS A 570 34.99 72.10 -2.27
CA LYS A 570 36.32 71.57 -1.93
C LYS A 570 37.48 72.52 -2.29
N LYS A 571 37.21 73.56 -3.10
CA LYS A 571 38.19 74.60 -3.48
C LYS A 571 38.06 75.89 -2.66
N GLN A 572 37.04 76.00 -1.82
CA GLN A 572 36.94 76.94 -0.70
C GLN A 572 37.40 76.22 0.57
#